data_AF-A0A0Q7QEJ6-F1
#
_entry.id   AF-A0A0Q7QEJ6-F1
#
_cell.length_a   1.000
_cell.length_b   1.000
_cell.length_c   1.000
_cell.angle_alpha   90.00
_cell.angle_beta   90.00
_cell.angle_gamma   90.00
#
_symmetry.space_group_name_H-M   'P 1'
#
loop_
_entity.id
_entity.type
_entity.pdbx_description
1 polymer ?
#
loop_
_entity_poly.entity_id
_entity_poly.type
_entity_poly.pdbx_seq_one_letter_code
_entity_poly.pdbx_strand_id
1 'polypeptide(L)'
;MTEETWHQARLIPTSGISGAEEQERRATSALLAVMGVVKEFSRTVLAPLGAPAGNVETFIEVPFALGEKRLYPDGLIRVTRGSRTWTALVEVKTGKNDLQTEQLENYLDIAREQEFDALITISNEIPAIVGQHPTKVDKRKLRRVEIFHWSWSYLLSTAVVQKEHRGVSDPEQAWILGELIRYLEHPKSGALEFVDMGQHWVGVRNAVADGTLRATDRTLSDVVSRFDALIRFASLQLGRQLGTEVVPLLSRKELADPALRSASLTESVVATGDLGGALRIPNAIGPVHLTANLRAGQITCHIDIEAPKEGRSTTRVNWLVRQLKHAPADVRVESFVVNGRGAGAAELLSSVREDPALLILDPKRDLKSFRVARTVSMGAKGGRGRGSFIDSVLDLIDGFYGDVVQHLKGWTAAPPKLREPEPAPIALPPALNSTALSSQDGPETDSDGSSDSASSPTPVLACAVENAVAPV
;
A
#
# COMPACT_ATOMS: atom_id res chain seq x y z
N MET A 1 9.66 -14.15 -42.57
CA MET A 1 8.81 -15.29 -42.16
C MET A 1 7.39 -14.97 -42.59
N THR A 2 6.62 -15.92 -43.14
CA THR A 2 5.17 -15.70 -43.38
C THR A 2 4.39 -16.00 -42.10
N GLU A 3 3.44 -15.14 -41.74
CA GLU A 3 2.69 -15.24 -40.46
C GLU A 3 1.65 -16.37 -40.45
N GLU A 4 1.41 -17.01 -41.61
CA GLU A 4 0.39 -18.04 -41.88
C GLU A 4 0.49 -19.32 -41.02
N THR A 5 1.49 -19.42 -40.15
CA THR A 5 1.73 -20.57 -39.25
C THR A 5 1.67 -20.23 -37.76
N TRP A 6 1.37 -18.98 -37.38
CA TRP A 6 1.27 -18.60 -35.96
C TRP A 6 -0.12 -18.91 -35.40
N HIS A 7 -0.18 -19.65 -34.28
CA HIS A 7 -1.42 -19.97 -33.61
C HIS A 7 -1.83 -18.83 -32.66
N GLN A 8 -3.00 -18.22 -32.91
CA GLN A 8 -3.58 -17.25 -31.97
C GLN A 8 -3.90 -17.92 -30.61
N ALA A 9 -3.68 -17.17 -29.53
CA ALA A 9 -4.02 -17.61 -28.17
C ALA A 9 -5.53 -17.87 -28.02
N ARG A 10 -5.90 -18.85 -27.18
CA ARG A 10 -7.30 -19.29 -27.00
C ARG A 10 -7.74 -19.26 -25.54
N LEU A 11 -8.93 -18.72 -25.29
CA LEU A 11 -9.61 -18.77 -23.97
C LEU A 11 -9.83 -20.22 -23.50
N ILE A 12 -10.13 -21.11 -24.45
CA ILE A 12 -10.24 -22.56 -24.23
C ILE A 12 -9.11 -23.24 -25.01
N PRO A 13 -7.94 -23.49 -24.39
CA PRO A 13 -6.84 -24.22 -25.00
C PRO A 13 -7.17 -25.70 -25.19
N THR A 14 -6.56 -26.33 -26.20
CA THR A 14 -6.74 -27.76 -26.53
C THR A 14 -5.57 -28.65 -26.08
N SER A 15 -4.68 -28.13 -25.22
CA SER A 15 -3.70 -28.95 -24.49
C SER A 15 -4.39 -29.86 -23.46
N GLY A 16 -3.71 -30.92 -23.01
CA GLY A 16 -4.27 -31.83 -22.01
C GLY A 16 -4.44 -31.19 -20.63
N ILE A 17 -4.87 -31.99 -19.66
CA ILE A 17 -5.27 -31.55 -18.32
C ILE A 17 -4.32 -32.00 -17.19
N SER A 18 -3.18 -32.60 -17.54
CA SER A 18 -2.36 -33.45 -16.67
C SER A 18 -0.86 -33.28 -16.89
N GLY A 19 -0.27 -32.23 -16.29
CA GLY A 19 1.17 -31.98 -16.31
C GLY A 19 1.49 -30.52 -16.00
N ALA A 20 2.73 -30.24 -15.56
CA ALA A 20 3.19 -28.87 -15.31
C ALA A 20 3.36 -28.08 -16.63
N GLU A 21 3.94 -28.70 -17.66
CA GLU A 21 4.06 -28.09 -18.98
C GLU A 21 2.69 -27.80 -19.62
N GLU A 22 1.73 -28.73 -19.48
CA GLU A 22 0.36 -28.48 -19.93
C GLU A 22 -0.32 -27.37 -19.12
N GLN A 23 -0.02 -27.25 -17.83
CA GLN A 23 -0.51 -26.18 -16.95
C GLN A 23 0.05 -24.81 -17.36
N GLU A 24 1.33 -24.74 -17.71
CA GLU A 24 1.98 -23.56 -18.30
C GLU A 24 1.29 -23.17 -19.60
N ARG A 25 1.23 -24.08 -20.59
CA ARG A 25 0.54 -23.83 -21.88
C ARG A 25 -0.91 -23.38 -21.72
N ARG A 26 -1.68 -23.99 -20.80
CA ARG A 26 -3.08 -23.59 -20.52
C ARG A 26 -3.15 -22.18 -19.92
N ALA A 27 -2.30 -21.87 -18.95
CA ALA A 27 -2.27 -20.56 -18.30
C ALA A 27 -1.82 -19.45 -19.25
N THR A 28 -0.78 -19.69 -20.06
CA THR A 28 -0.32 -18.77 -21.11
C THR A 28 -1.43 -18.49 -22.13
N SER A 29 -2.05 -19.52 -22.70
CA SER A 29 -3.11 -19.35 -23.71
C SER A 29 -4.31 -18.57 -23.16
N ALA A 30 -4.74 -18.87 -21.94
CA ALA A 30 -5.86 -18.16 -21.31
C ALA A 30 -5.53 -16.68 -21.04
N LEU A 31 -4.37 -16.39 -20.43
CA LEU A 31 -3.91 -15.02 -20.18
C LEU A 31 -3.79 -14.22 -21.48
N LEU A 32 -3.10 -14.76 -22.48
CA LEU A 32 -2.83 -14.09 -23.75
C LEU A 32 -4.11 -13.82 -24.55
N ALA A 33 -5.07 -14.76 -24.57
CA ALA A 33 -6.36 -14.55 -25.22
C ALA A 33 -7.17 -13.44 -24.54
N VAL A 34 -7.18 -13.39 -23.19
CA VAL A 34 -7.83 -12.33 -22.42
C VAL A 34 -7.16 -10.98 -22.66
N MET A 35 -5.83 -10.93 -22.82
CA MET A 35 -5.11 -9.69 -23.18
C MET A 35 -5.42 -9.21 -24.61
N GLY A 36 -5.65 -10.11 -25.56
CA GLY A 36 -6.11 -9.74 -26.91
C GLY A 36 -7.53 -9.16 -26.93
N VAL A 37 -8.41 -9.64 -26.03
CA VAL A 37 -9.83 -9.25 -25.98
C VAL A 37 -10.10 -8.05 -25.07
N VAL A 38 -9.58 -8.03 -23.84
CA VAL A 38 -9.93 -7.08 -22.78
C VAL A 38 -8.99 -5.88 -22.78
N LYS A 39 -9.41 -4.79 -23.44
CA LYS A 39 -8.55 -3.65 -23.82
C LYS A 39 -8.03 -2.87 -22.62
N GLU A 40 -8.84 -2.67 -21.59
CA GLU A 40 -8.44 -1.93 -20.38
C GLU A 40 -7.44 -2.71 -19.53
N PHE A 41 -7.55 -4.04 -19.49
CA PHE A 41 -6.59 -4.91 -18.81
C PHE A 41 -5.25 -4.97 -19.54
N SER A 42 -5.25 -5.25 -20.85
CA SER A 42 -4.02 -5.32 -21.63
C SER A 42 -3.30 -3.97 -21.71
N ARG A 43 -4.03 -2.86 -21.84
CA ARG A 43 -3.46 -1.51 -21.70
C ARG A 43 -2.82 -1.30 -20.34
N THR A 44 -3.44 -1.77 -19.26
CA THR A 44 -2.90 -1.59 -17.90
C THR A 44 -1.58 -2.32 -17.68
N VAL A 45 -1.43 -3.55 -18.18
CA VAL A 45 -0.18 -4.32 -18.03
C VAL A 45 0.89 -3.96 -19.06
N LEU A 46 0.52 -3.62 -20.30
CA LEU A 46 1.46 -3.36 -21.41
C LEU A 46 1.94 -1.91 -21.50
N ALA A 47 1.14 -0.91 -21.16
CA ALA A 47 1.57 0.50 -21.25
C ALA A 47 2.78 0.86 -20.36
N PRO A 48 2.95 0.28 -19.14
CA PRO A 48 4.18 0.42 -18.36
C PRO A 48 5.44 -0.14 -19.04
N LEU A 49 5.28 -1.03 -20.04
CA LEU A 49 6.38 -1.61 -20.84
C LEU A 49 6.67 -0.83 -22.14
N GLY A 50 6.15 0.40 -22.26
CA GLY A 50 6.35 1.25 -23.44
C GLY A 50 5.47 0.90 -24.65
N ALA A 51 4.60 -0.11 -24.55
CA ALA A 51 3.69 -0.50 -25.63
C ALA A 51 2.67 0.62 -25.95
N PRO A 52 2.34 0.84 -27.24
CA PRO A 52 1.38 1.86 -27.63
C PRO A 52 -0.06 1.42 -27.30
N ALA A 53 -0.97 2.39 -27.09
CA ALA A 53 -2.41 2.11 -27.01
C ALA A 53 -2.98 1.77 -28.40
N GLY A 54 -2.80 0.53 -28.85
CA GLY A 54 -3.18 0.01 -30.17
C GLY A 54 -4.05 -1.25 -30.11
N ASN A 55 -4.17 -1.93 -31.25
CA ASN A 55 -4.77 -3.26 -31.32
C ASN A 55 -3.79 -4.30 -30.76
N VAL A 56 -4.24 -5.21 -29.90
CA VAL A 56 -3.40 -6.25 -29.28
C VAL A 56 -3.70 -7.58 -29.95
N GLU A 57 -2.69 -8.19 -30.55
CA GLU A 57 -2.71 -9.55 -31.09
C GLU A 57 -1.81 -10.44 -30.23
N THR A 58 -2.25 -11.67 -29.96
CA THR A 58 -1.49 -12.61 -29.13
C THR A 58 -1.46 -14.00 -29.72
N PHE A 59 -0.29 -14.64 -29.66
CA PHE A 59 0.03 -15.92 -30.28
C PHE A 59 0.74 -16.83 -29.27
N ILE A 60 0.66 -18.14 -29.49
CA ILE A 60 1.25 -19.18 -28.65
C ILE A 60 2.21 -20.07 -29.44
N GLU A 61 3.22 -20.62 -28.76
CA GLU A 61 4.16 -21.63 -29.29
C GLU A 61 4.87 -21.23 -30.61
N VAL A 62 5.28 -19.97 -30.72
CA VAL A 62 5.71 -19.38 -32.00
C VAL A 62 7.11 -19.89 -32.42
N PRO A 63 7.28 -20.55 -33.58
CA PRO A 63 8.55 -21.15 -33.96
C PRO A 63 9.57 -20.13 -34.50
N PHE A 64 10.74 -20.07 -33.88
CA PHE A 64 11.90 -19.32 -34.35
C PHE A 64 13.12 -20.23 -34.57
N ALA A 65 14.03 -19.83 -35.44
CA ALA A 65 15.33 -20.46 -35.62
C ALA A 65 16.43 -19.56 -35.02
N LEU A 66 17.39 -20.16 -34.32
CA LEU A 66 18.56 -19.49 -33.76
C LEU A 66 19.79 -20.36 -34.06
N GLY A 67 20.50 -20.03 -35.14
CA GLY A 67 21.49 -20.93 -35.75
C GLY A 67 20.83 -22.24 -36.17
N GLU A 68 21.36 -23.36 -35.68
CA GLU A 68 20.83 -24.71 -35.94
C GLU A 68 19.68 -25.12 -34.98
N LYS A 69 19.47 -24.40 -33.86
CA LYS A 69 18.39 -24.69 -32.91
C LYS A 69 17.07 -24.10 -33.43
N ARG A 70 15.98 -24.89 -33.37
CA ARG A 70 14.61 -24.37 -33.48
C ARG A 70 14.01 -24.26 -32.09
N LEU A 71 13.55 -23.07 -31.72
CA LEU A 71 13.06 -22.72 -30.39
C LEU A 71 11.63 -22.18 -30.48
N TYR A 72 10.90 -22.34 -29.39
CA TYR A 72 9.49 -21.97 -29.26
C TYR A 72 9.36 -21.22 -27.93
N PRO A 73 9.18 -19.89 -27.91
CA PRO A 73 8.69 -19.17 -26.74
C PRO A 73 7.22 -19.54 -26.51
N ASP A 74 6.78 -19.57 -25.24
CA ASP A 74 5.41 -19.93 -24.89
C ASP A 74 4.36 -19.02 -25.58
N GLY A 75 4.71 -17.76 -25.87
CA GLY A 75 3.90 -16.91 -26.74
C GLY A 75 4.59 -15.66 -27.27
N LEU A 76 3.80 -14.84 -27.98
CA LEU A 76 4.17 -13.57 -28.56
C LEU A 76 3.01 -12.58 -28.42
N ILE A 77 3.31 -11.34 -28.04
CA ILE A 77 2.37 -10.21 -27.98
C ILE A 77 2.79 -9.19 -29.03
N ARG A 78 1.85 -8.78 -29.88
CA ARG A 78 2.03 -7.71 -30.87
C ARG A 78 1.01 -6.61 -30.61
N VAL A 79 1.46 -5.35 -30.57
CA VAL A 79 0.60 -4.19 -30.33
C VAL A 79 0.78 -3.15 -31.43
N THR A 80 -0.25 -2.96 -32.25
CA THR A 80 -0.18 -2.17 -33.50
C THR A 80 -1.03 -0.92 -33.38
N ARG A 81 -0.42 0.27 -33.55
CA ARG A 81 -1.09 1.57 -33.52
C ARG A 81 -0.66 2.45 -34.70
N GLY A 82 -1.46 2.46 -35.76
CA GLY A 82 -1.10 3.15 -37.00
C GLY A 82 0.12 2.48 -37.64
N SER A 83 1.18 3.24 -37.91
CA SER A 83 2.45 2.73 -38.43
C SER A 83 3.41 2.20 -37.37
N ARG A 84 3.12 2.35 -36.07
CA ARG A 84 3.97 1.78 -35.00
C ARG A 84 3.44 0.44 -34.53
N THR A 85 4.25 -0.59 -34.71
CA THR A 85 4.13 -1.88 -34.03
C THR A 85 5.07 -1.89 -32.81
N TRP A 86 4.71 -2.66 -31.79
CA TRP A 86 5.57 -3.05 -30.67
C TRP A 86 5.37 -4.55 -30.44
N THR A 87 6.46 -5.31 -30.32
CA THR A 87 6.42 -6.77 -30.26
C THR A 87 7.24 -7.29 -29.08
N ALA A 88 6.67 -8.22 -28.33
CA ALA A 88 7.34 -8.89 -27.22
C ALA A 88 7.20 -10.41 -27.30
N LEU A 89 8.29 -11.12 -27.05
CA LEU A 89 8.24 -12.56 -26.74
C LEU A 89 7.75 -12.77 -25.31
N VAL A 90 7.12 -13.91 -25.06
CA VAL A 90 6.61 -14.29 -23.73
C VAL A 90 7.10 -15.70 -23.36
N GLU A 91 7.68 -15.82 -22.17
CA GLU A 91 8.08 -17.08 -21.54
C GLU A 91 7.41 -17.22 -20.17
N VAL A 92 6.87 -18.40 -19.84
CA VAL A 92 5.93 -18.59 -18.73
C VAL A 92 6.25 -19.83 -17.92
N LYS A 93 6.32 -19.70 -16.60
CA LYS A 93 6.51 -20.82 -15.67
C LYS A 93 5.40 -20.83 -14.61
N THR A 94 4.98 -22.02 -14.16
CA THR A 94 3.96 -22.18 -13.10
C THR A 94 4.46 -23.09 -11.97
N GLY A 95 3.73 -23.09 -10.85
CA GLY A 95 4.08 -23.89 -9.68
C GLY A 95 5.43 -23.50 -9.09
N LYS A 96 6.41 -24.40 -9.20
CA LYS A 96 7.78 -24.26 -8.65
C LYS A 96 8.87 -24.30 -9.73
N ASN A 97 8.52 -24.07 -10.99
CA ASN A 97 9.48 -24.05 -12.08
C ASN A 97 10.16 -22.67 -12.15
N ASP A 98 11.49 -22.64 -12.06
CA ASP A 98 12.28 -21.41 -12.13
C ASP A 98 12.63 -21.05 -13.59
N LEU A 99 12.73 -19.74 -13.88
CA LEU A 99 13.09 -19.21 -15.20
C LEU A 99 14.59 -19.40 -15.51
N GLN A 100 14.93 -20.18 -16.55
CA GLN A 100 16.29 -20.61 -16.87
C GLN A 100 17.11 -19.57 -17.67
N THR A 101 18.33 -19.23 -17.21
CA THR A 101 19.21 -18.25 -17.88
C THR A 101 19.48 -18.55 -19.36
N GLU A 102 19.85 -19.79 -19.73
CA GLU A 102 20.15 -20.12 -21.15
C GLU A 102 18.91 -19.89 -22.03
N GLN A 103 17.73 -20.30 -21.55
CA GLN A 103 16.47 -20.18 -22.29
C GLN A 103 16.12 -18.70 -22.54
N LEU A 104 16.15 -17.86 -21.49
CA LEU A 104 15.91 -16.42 -21.61
C LEU A 104 16.94 -15.75 -22.51
N GLU A 105 18.21 -16.13 -22.39
CA GLU A 105 19.26 -15.56 -23.23
C GLU A 105 19.12 -15.93 -24.71
N ASN A 106 18.70 -17.15 -25.03
CA ASN A 106 18.38 -17.55 -26.40
C ASN A 106 17.19 -16.73 -26.95
N TYR A 107 16.15 -16.48 -26.14
CA TYR A 107 15.02 -15.65 -26.55
C TYR A 107 15.38 -14.16 -26.71
N LEU A 108 16.31 -13.63 -25.91
CA LEU A 108 16.88 -12.28 -26.11
C LEU A 108 17.69 -12.19 -27.41
N ASP A 109 18.41 -13.25 -27.77
CA ASP A 109 19.12 -13.33 -29.06
C ASP A 109 18.12 -13.37 -30.23
N ILE A 110 17.05 -14.18 -30.15
CA ILE A 110 15.95 -14.22 -31.14
C ILE A 110 15.26 -12.85 -31.28
N ALA A 111 14.86 -12.23 -30.16
CA ALA A 111 14.20 -10.93 -30.17
C ALA A 111 15.07 -9.85 -30.84
N ARG A 112 16.39 -9.89 -30.62
CA ARG A 112 17.35 -9.00 -31.29
C ARG A 112 17.46 -9.27 -32.80
N GLU A 113 17.38 -10.52 -33.23
CA GLU A 113 17.45 -10.91 -34.64
C GLU A 113 16.15 -10.64 -35.41
N GLN A 114 14.99 -10.64 -34.74
CA GLN A 114 13.69 -10.29 -35.32
C GLN A 114 13.29 -8.80 -35.11
N GLU A 115 14.19 -7.99 -34.53
CA GLU A 115 13.97 -6.57 -34.19
C GLU A 115 12.73 -6.31 -33.29
N PHE A 116 12.46 -7.23 -32.35
CA PHE A 116 11.40 -7.10 -31.36
C PHE A 116 11.84 -6.24 -30.16
N ASP A 117 10.92 -5.46 -29.60
CA ASP A 117 11.16 -4.51 -28.52
C ASP A 117 11.55 -5.19 -27.19
N ALA A 118 10.93 -6.33 -26.85
CA ALA A 118 11.05 -6.91 -25.50
C ALA A 118 10.97 -8.45 -25.40
N LEU A 119 11.43 -8.95 -24.25
CA LEU A 119 11.11 -10.27 -23.70
C LEU A 119 10.39 -10.10 -22.36
N ILE A 120 9.21 -10.70 -22.22
CA ILE A 120 8.43 -10.72 -20.98
C ILE A 120 8.51 -12.12 -20.37
N THR A 121 8.86 -12.21 -19.10
CA THR A 121 8.79 -13.46 -18.33
C THR A 121 7.65 -13.43 -17.32
N ILE A 122 7.00 -14.58 -17.11
CA ILE A 122 5.90 -14.73 -16.16
C ILE A 122 6.17 -15.93 -15.27
N SER A 123 6.26 -15.75 -13.95
CA SER A 123 6.41 -16.88 -13.00
C SER A 123 5.79 -16.59 -11.63
N ASN A 124 5.96 -17.50 -10.66
CA ASN A 124 5.61 -17.25 -9.25
C ASN A 124 6.73 -16.55 -8.46
N GLU A 125 7.85 -16.23 -9.11
CA GLU A 125 8.89 -15.41 -8.50
C GLU A 125 8.36 -13.99 -8.32
N ILE A 126 8.70 -13.35 -7.21
CA ILE A 126 8.27 -11.98 -6.91
C ILE A 126 9.55 -11.18 -6.63
N PRO A 127 10.09 -10.45 -7.62
CA PRO A 127 11.25 -9.59 -7.41
C PRO A 127 10.98 -8.58 -6.29
N ALA A 128 11.95 -8.42 -5.38
CA ALA A 128 11.89 -7.49 -4.26
C ALA A 128 11.58 -6.04 -4.69
N ILE A 129 12.08 -5.63 -5.86
CA ILE A 129 11.95 -4.28 -6.41
C ILE A 129 11.36 -4.34 -7.83
N VAL A 130 10.49 -3.37 -8.15
CA VAL A 130 9.86 -3.22 -9.47
C VAL A 130 10.91 -2.91 -10.53
N GLY A 131 10.84 -3.59 -11.68
CA GLY A 131 11.83 -3.46 -12.76
C GLY A 131 13.07 -4.35 -12.61
N GLN A 132 13.26 -5.03 -11.47
CA GLN A 132 14.28 -6.07 -11.35
C GLN A 132 13.75 -7.40 -11.91
N HIS A 133 14.51 -8.01 -12.83
CA HIS A 133 14.27 -9.37 -13.29
C HIS A 133 14.81 -10.40 -12.27
N PRO A 134 14.11 -11.51 -11.97
CA PRO A 134 14.56 -12.48 -10.96
C PRO A 134 15.78 -13.28 -11.42
N THR A 135 15.72 -13.87 -12.62
CA THR A 135 16.86 -14.54 -13.27
C THR A 135 17.94 -13.54 -13.67
N LYS A 136 19.22 -13.90 -13.48
CA LYS A 136 20.36 -13.14 -14.01
C LYS A 136 20.64 -13.55 -15.46
N VAL A 137 20.87 -12.57 -16.33
CA VAL A 137 21.19 -12.71 -17.76
C VAL A 137 22.32 -11.73 -18.14
N ASP A 138 23.05 -11.97 -19.23
CA ASP A 138 24.08 -11.04 -19.71
C ASP A 138 23.49 -9.68 -20.13
N LYS A 139 23.87 -8.63 -19.38
CA LYS A 139 23.51 -7.23 -19.66
C LYS A 139 23.92 -6.74 -21.05
N ARG A 140 24.81 -7.44 -21.76
CA ARG A 140 25.16 -7.13 -23.16
C ARG A 140 24.01 -7.45 -24.13
N LYS A 141 23.18 -8.46 -23.85
CA LYS A 141 22.01 -8.83 -24.68
C LYS A 141 20.88 -7.80 -24.53
N LEU A 142 20.75 -7.21 -23.34
CA LEU A 142 19.78 -6.14 -23.00
C LEU A 142 20.06 -4.76 -23.64
N ARG A 143 20.90 -4.68 -24.67
CA ARG A 143 21.28 -3.40 -25.34
C ARG A 143 20.32 -2.95 -26.45
N ARG A 144 19.45 -3.84 -26.92
CA ARG A 144 18.46 -3.58 -27.99
C ARG A 144 17.05 -4.07 -27.65
N VAL A 145 16.94 -5.01 -26.72
CA VAL A 145 15.70 -5.67 -26.30
C VAL A 145 15.58 -5.46 -24.80
N GLU A 146 14.44 -4.96 -24.33
CA GLU A 146 14.18 -4.83 -22.89
C GLU A 146 13.73 -6.18 -22.32
N ILE A 147 14.07 -6.46 -21.04
CA ILE A 147 13.56 -7.64 -20.34
C ILE A 147 12.67 -7.22 -19.17
N PHE A 148 11.45 -7.76 -19.16
CA PHE A 148 10.44 -7.48 -18.16
C PHE A 148 10.02 -8.76 -17.45
N HIS A 149 9.55 -8.62 -16.22
CA HIS A 149 9.04 -9.74 -15.43
C HIS A 149 7.73 -9.38 -14.72
N TRP A 150 6.74 -10.23 -14.89
CA TRP A 150 5.48 -10.18 -14.13
C TRP A 150 5.38 -11.42 -13.24
N SER A 151 5.09 -11.21 -11.96
CA SER A 151 4.62 -12.33 -11.15
C SER A 151 3.16 -12.61 -11.49
N TRP A 152 2.74 -13.88 -11.46
CA TRP A 152 1.32 -14.22 -11.64
C TRP A 152 0.40 -13.50 -10.64
N SER A 153 0.86 -13.33 -9.39
CA SER A 153 0.14 -12.57 -8.36
C SER A 153 -0.03 -11.09 -8.75
N TYR A 154 0.94 -10.48 -9.45
CA TYR A 154 0.80 -9.12 -9.98
C TYR A 154 -0.25 -9.06 -11.10
N LEU A 155 -0.25 -10.02 -12.02
CA LEU A 155 -1.25 -10.08 -13.10
C LEU A 155 -2.66 -10.28 -12.56
N LEU A 156 -2.85 -11.18 -11.59
CA LEU A 156 -4.14 -11.39 -10.93
C LEU A 156 -4.60 -10.14 -10.19
N SER A 157 -3.76 -9.54 -9.32
CA SER A 157 -4.15 -8.33 -8.59
C SER A 157 -4.49 -7.18 -9.55
N THR A 158 -3.78 -7.07 -10.67
CA THR A 158 -4.09 -6.10 -11.74
C THR A 158 -5.44 -6.40 -12.39
N ALA A 159 -5.75 -7.67 -12.69
CA ALA A 159 -7.03 -8.08 -13.25
C ALA A 159 -8.20 -7.79 -12.31
N VAL A 160 -8.09 -8.13 -11.02
CA VAL A 160 -9.16 -7.87 -10.03
C VAL A 160 -9.36 -6.37 -9.81
N VAL A 161 -8.30 -5.59 -9.63
CA VAL A 161 -8.42 -4.12 -9.50
C VAL A 161 -9.00 -3.50 -10.78
N GLN A 162 -8.68 -4.04 -11.96
CA GLN A 162 -9.30 -3.59 -13.20
C GLN A 162 -10.80 -3.93 -13.28
N LYS A 163 -11.19 -5.16 -12.92
CA LYS A 163 -12.59 -5.60 -12.97
C LYS A 163 -13.48 -4.90 -11.94
N GLU A 164 -13.11 -4.95 -10.66
CA GLU A 164 -14.02 -4.57 -9.56
C GLU A 164 -14.00 -3.06 -9.23
N HIS A 165 -12.90 -2.35 -9.55
CA HIS A 165 -12.69 -0.99 -9.05
C HIS A 165 -12.42 0.07 -10.13
N ARG A 166 -11.74 -0.29 -11.24
CA ARG A 166 -11.56 0.61 -12.39
C ARG A 166 -12.67 0.44 -13.44
N GLY A 167 -13.30 -0.73 -13.47
CA GLY A 167 -14.29 -1.13 -14.46
C GLY A 167 -13.69 -1.56 -15.80
N VAL A 168 -14.52 -2.22 -16.60
CA VAL A 168 -14.28 -2.49 -18.02
C VAL A 168 -15.55 -2.03 -18.75
N SER A 169 -15.38 -1.27 -19.83
CA SER A 169 -16.48 -0.54 -20.50
C SER A 169 -17.51 -1.46 -21.17
N ASP A 170 -17.10 -2.68 -21.46
CA ASP A 170 -17.83 -3.71 -22.18
C ASP A 170 -18.17 -4.86 -21.20
N PRO A 171 -19.45 -5.19 -20.99
CA PRO A 171 -19.87 -6.23 -20.05
C PRO A 171 -19.36 -7.65 -20.38
N GLU A 172 -19.16 -7.97 -21.65
CA GLU A 172 -18.66 -9.29 -22.08
C GLU A 172 -17.16 -9.38 -21.82
N GLN A 173 -16.39 -8.32 -22.11
CA GLN A 173 -14.98 -8.21 -21.72
C GLN A 173 -14.81 -8.23 -20.18
N ALA A 174 -15.72 -7.59 -19.42
CA ALA A 174 -15.72 -7.63 -17.96
C ALA A 174 -15.97 -9.05 -17.42
N TRP A 175 -16.85 -9.81 -18.06
CA TRP A 175 -17.12 -11.22 -17.73
C TRP A 175 -15.94 -12.12 -18.08
N ILE A 176 -15.33 -11.97 -19.26
CA ILE A 176 -14.12 -12.69 -19.70
C ILE A 176 -12.95 -12.45 -18.73
N LEU A 177 -12.76 -11.21 -18.26
CA LEU A 177 -11.75 -10.89 -17.24
C LEU A 177 -12.07 -11.57 -15.90
N GLY A 178 -13.36 -11.67 -15.54
CA GLY A 178 -13.83 -12.42 -14.37
C GLY A 178 -13.51 -13.92 -14.44
N GLU A 179 -13.64 -14.53 -15.61
CA GLU A 179 -13.28 -15.94 -15.82
C GLU A 179 -11.77 -16.16 -15.78
N LEU A 180 -10.95 -15.20 -16.23
CA LEU A 180 -9.49 -15.26 -16.01
C LEU A 180 -9.14 -15.21 -14.52
N ILE A 181 -9.75 -14.29 -13.77
CA ILE A 181 -9.57 -14.18 -12.32
C ILE A 181 -9.93 -15.52 -11.65
N ARG A 182 -11.12 -16.05 -11.96
CA ARG A 182 -11.60 -17.34 -11.42
C ARG A 182 -10.72 -18.53 -11.80
N TYR A 183 -10.13 -18.52 -13.00
CA TYR A 183 -9.14 -19.51 -13.42
C TYR A 183 -7.85 -19.40 -12.62
N LEU A 184 -7.27 -18.20 -12.51
CA LEU A 184 -6.00 -17.97 -11.80
C LEU A 184 -6.13 -18.24 -10.30
N GLU A 185 -7.25 -17.86 -9.67
CA GLU A 185 -7.54 -18.07 -8.24
C GLU A 185 -7.75 -19.54 -7.86
N HIS A 186 -8.08 -20.41 -8.83
CA HIS A 186 -8.23 -21.83 -8.55
C HIS A 186 -6.85 -22.51 -8.36
N PRO A 187 -6.59 -23.27 -7.28
CA PRO A 187 -5.24 -23.80 -6.99
C PRO A 187 -4.58 -24.64 -8.09
N LYS A 188 -5.37 -25.27 -8.99
CA LYS A 188 -4.84 -25.98 -10.17
C LYS A 188 -4.38 -25.05 -11.33
N SER A 189 -4.40 -23.73 -11.15
CA SER A 189 -3.74 -22.77 -12.05
C SER A 189 -2.22 -22.81 -11.93
N GLY A 190 -1.71 -23.09 -10.72
CA GLY A 190 -0.29 -22.97 -10.41
C GLY A 190 0.21 -21.52 -10.34
N ALA A 191 -0.67 -20.53 -10.20
CA ALA A 191 -0.39 -19.10 -10.42
C ALA A 191 -0.54 -18.18 -9.18
N LEU A 192 -0.88 -18.72 -8.00
CA LEU A 192 -1.34 -17.90 -6.87
C LEU A 192 -0.34 -17.68 -5.72
N GLU A 193 0.69 -18.52 -5.63
CA GLU A 193 1.22 -18.85 -4.31
C GLU A 193 2.70 -18.48 -4.11
N PHE A 194 2.94 -17.42 -3.34
CA PHE A 194 4.14 -17.35 -2.51
C PHE A 194 4.05 -18.45 -1.44
N VAL A 195 4.53 -19.66 -1.78
CA VAL A 195 4.36 -20.89 -0.99
C VAL A 195 5.34 -21.03 0.18
N ASP A 196 6.54 -20.46 0.08
CA ASP A 196 7.67 -20.77 0.96
C ASP A 196 8.73 -19.65 1.01
N MET A 197 9.30 -19.43 2.19
CA MET A 197 10.47 -18.57 2.43
C MET A 197 11.80 -19.19 1.93
N GLY A 198 11.78 -20.45 1.50
CA GLY A 198 12.90 -21.17 0.90
C GLY A 198 13.70 -22.00 1.90
N GLN A 199 14.48 -22.95 1.38
CA GLN A 199 15.22 -23.96 2.15
C GLN A 199 16.09 -23.41 3.30
N HIS A 200 16.58 -22.18 3.17
CA HIS A 200 17.48 -21.55 4.13
C HIS A 200 16.75 -20.89 5.32
N TRP A 201 15.44 -20.65 5.23
CA TRP A 201 14.66 -19.93 6.26
C TRP A 201 14.84 -20.48 7.67
N VAL A 202 14.67 -21.79 7.85
CA VAL A 202 14.72 -22.43 9.18
C VAL A 202 16.14 -22.37 9.76
N GLY A 203 17.16 -22.53 8.93
CA GLY A 203 18.56 -22.42 9.34
C GLY A 203 18.94 -21.01 9.77
N VAL A 204 18.65 -20.01 8.93
CA VAL A 204 18.93 -18.59 9.23
C VAL A 204 18.18 -18.15 10.48
N ARG A 205 16.89 -18.47 10.62
CA ARG A 205 16.11 -18.11 11.81
C ARG A 205 16.70 -18.72 13.09
N ASN A 206 17.05 -20.01 13.07
CA ASN A 206 17.69 -20.65 14.21
C ASN A 206 19.01 -19.96 14.56
N ALA A 207 19.85 -19.67 13.55
CA ALA A 207 21.12 -18.95 13.76
C ALA A 207 20.94 -17.53 14.35
N VAL A 208 19.81 -16.85 14.11
CA VAL A 208 19.49 -15.56 14.76
C VAL A 208 19.05 -15.73 16.22
N ALA A 209 18.26 -16.77 16.51
CA ALA A 209 17.81 -17.11 17.85
C ALA A 209 18.98 -17.57 18.75
N ASP A 210 19.85 -18.43 18.20
CA ASP A 210 21.05 -18.95 18.85
C ASP A 210 22.20 -17.91 18.93
N GLY A 211 22.07 -16.75 18.28
CA GLY A 211 23.09 -15.70 18.23
C GLY A 211 24.35 -16.07 17.41
N THR A 212 24.26 -17.04 16.51
CA THR A 212 25.38 -17.58 15.73
C THR A 212 25.49 -17.03 14.30
N LEU A 213 24.44 -16.38 13.78
CA LEU A 213 24.42 -15.78 12.44
C LEU A 213 25.53 -14.72 12.26
N ARG A 214 26.12 -14.65 11.06
CA ARG A 214 27.13 -13.66 10.67
C ARG A 214 26.71 -12.93 9.39
N ALA A 215 27.07 -11.66 9.27
CA ALA A 215 26.81 -10.86 8.05
C ALA A 215 27.47 -11.41 6.77
N THR A 216 28.43 -12.32 6.90
CA THR A 216 29.08 -13.03 5.78
C THR A 216 28.36 -14.30 5.34
N ASP A 217 27.26 -14.69 5.99
CA ASP A 217 26.51 -15.89 5.64
C ASP A 217 25.73 -15.69 4.33
N ARG A 218 26.03 -16.51 3.33
CA ARG A 218 25.40 -16.43 2.00
C ARG A 218 23.95 -16.89 2.00
N THR A 219 23.51 -17.65 3.01
CA THR A 219 22.12 -18.11 3.12
C THR A 219 21.17 -17.00 3.55
N LEU A 220 21.70 -15.94 4.17
CA LEU A 220 20.93 -14.78 4.62
C LEU A 220 20.40 -13.93 3.46
N SER A 221 21.16 -13.75 2.37
CA SER A 221 20.72 -12.93 1.23
C SER A 221 19.46 -13.50 0.56
N ASP A 222 19.31 -14.82 0.56
CA ASP A 222 18.18 -15.50 -0.05
C ASP A 222 16.92 -15.33 0.82
N VAL A 223 17.08 -15.42 2.15
CA VAL A 223 16.00 -15.15 3.12
C VAL A 223 15.57 -13.68 3.09
N VAL A 224 16.53 -12.75 2.99
CA VAL A 224 16.27 -11.31 2.83
C VAL A 224 15.49 -11.02 1.54
N SER A 225 15.90 -11.62 0.42
CA SER A 225 15.20 -11.51 -0.87
C SER A 225 13.78 -12.09 -0.81
N ARG A 226 13.61 -13.26 -0.20
CA ARG A 226 12.29 -13.90 0.01
C ARG A 226 11.41 -13.11 0.99
N PHE A 227 11.97 -12.38 1.95
CA PHE A 227 11.21 -11.49 2.82
C PHE A 227 10.65 -10.26 2.07
N ASP A 228 11.46 -9.54 1.28
CA ASP A 228 10.94 -8.43 0.48
C ASP A 228 9.93 -8.91 -0.59
N ALA A 229 10.13 -10.11 -1.15
CA ALA A 229 9.14 -10.79 -1.99
C ALA A 229 7.80 -11.03 -1.26
N LEU A 230 7.84 -11.44 0.02
CA LEU A 230 6.64 -11.57 0.87
C LEU A 230 5.99 -10.22 1.18
N ILE A 231 6.75 -9.16 1.44
CA ILE A 231 6.20 -7.79 1.61
C ILE A 231 5.48 -7.34 0.35
N ARG A 232 6.05 -7.59 -0.84
CA ARG A 232 5.40 -7.29 -2.13
C ARG A 232 4.19 -8.18 -2.39
N PHE A 233 4.20 -9.46 -2.01
CA PHE A 233 3.02 -10.33 -2.08
C PHE A 233 1.88 -9.80 -1.18
N ALA A 234 2.19 -9.42 0.06
CA ALA A 234 1.22 -8.81 0.98
C ALA A 234 0.66 -7.48 0.45
N SER A 235 1.48 -6.63 -0.18
CA SER A 235 1.02 -5.39 -0.81
C SER A 235 0.02 -5.67 -1.95
N LEU A 236 0.27 -6.69 -2.77
CA LEU A 236 -0.61 -7.12 -3.85
C LEU A 236 -1.91 -7.76 -3.34
N GLN A 237 -1.86 -8.52 -2.24
CA GLN A 237 -3.03 -9.11 -1.58
C GLN A 237 -3.94 -8.02 -0.97
N LEU A 238 -3.37 -7.11 -0.18
CA LEU A 238 -4.12 -6.04 0.45
C LEU A 238 -4.64 -5.04 -0.61
N GLY A 239 -3.83 -4.69 -1.61
CA GLY A 239 -4.26 -3.83 -2.72
C GLY A 239 -5.44 -4.41 -3.52
N ARG A 240 -5.49 -5.74 -3.68
CA ARG A 240 -6.63 -6.45 -4.27
C ARG A 240 -7.89 -6.36 -3.40
N GLN A 241 -7.78 -6.49 -2.07
CA GLN A 241 -8.92 -6.37 -1.16
C GLN A 241 -9.46 -4.93 -1.07
N LEU A 242 -8.57 -3.92 -1.13
CA LEU A 242 -8.91 -2.50 -0.98
C LEU A 242 -9.23 -1.79 -2.30
N GLY A 243 -9.05 -2.47 -3.44
CA GLY A 243 -9.26 -1.89 -4.77
C GLY A 243 -8.31 -0.76 -5.14
N THR A 244 -7.14 -0.67 -4.49
CA THR A 244 -6.23 0.46 -4.61
C THR A 244 -4.77 0.00 -4.66
N GLU A 245 -3.90 0.85 -5.19
CA GLU A 245 -2.48 0.52 -5.40
C GLU A 245 -1.70 0.60 -4.08
N VAL A 246 -1.62 -0.51 -3.36
CA VAL A 246 -0.78 -0.67 -2.16
C VAL A 246 0.60 -1.18 -2.55
N VAL A 247 1.65 -0.43 -2.17
CA VAL A 247 3.04 -0.70 -2.58
C VAL A 247 3.98 -0.82 -1.38
N PRO A 248 5.07 -1.60 -1.46
CA PRO A 248 6.15 -1.54 -0.48
C PRO A 248 6.75 -0.13 -0.42
N LEU A 249 6.93 0.40 0.79
CA LEU A 249 7.58 1.69 1.00
C LEU A 249 9.09 1.48 1.13
N LEU A 250 9.81 1.84 0.07
CA LEU A 250 11.27 1.88 0.00
C LEU A 250 11.76 3.34 -0.07
N SER A 251 12.95 3.62 0.46
CA SER A 251 13.55 4.95 0.30
C SER A 251 13.99 5.21 -1.14
N ARG A 252 14.15 6.49 -1.50
CA ARG A 252 14.68 6.90 -2.81
C ARG A 252 16.08 6.34 -3.11
N LYS A 253 16.85 5.93 -2.08
CA LYS A 253 18.17 5.30 -2.24
C LYS A 253 18.03 3.81 -2.55
N GLU A 254 17.20 3.09 -1.80
CA GLU A 254 16.92 1.65 -2.03
C GLU A 254 16.26 1.40 -3.40
N LEU A 255 15.41 2.32 -3.87
CA LEU A 255 14.84 2.27 -5.22
C LEU A 255 15.85 2.52 -6.34
N ALA A 256 16.93 3.25 -6.07
CA ALA A 256 17.99 3.54 -7.03
C ALA A 256 19.10 2.48 -7.02
N ASP A 257 19.36 1.87 -5.86
CA ASP A 257 20.29 0.76 -5.68
C ASP A 257 19.66 -0.34 -4.78
N PRO A 258 19.13 -1.42 -5.40
CA PRO A 258 18.64 -2.60 -4.71
C PRO A 258 19.64 -3.26 -3.74
N ALA A 259 20.95 -3.10 -3.94
CA ALA A 259 21.94 -3.69 -3.03
C ALA A 259 21.90 -3.03 -1.64
N LEU A 260 21.57 -1.74 -1.56
CA LEU A 260 21.42 -1.03 -0.28
C LEU A 260 20.27 -1.59 0.56
N ARG A 261 19.17 -2.01 -0.09
CA ARG A 261 18.02 -2.63 0.58
C ARG A 261 18.44 -3.94 1.25
N SER A 262 19.03 -4.84 0.48
CA SER A 262 19.50 -6.14 0.98
C SER A 262 20.60 -6.02 2.04
N ALA A 263 21.49 -5.02 1.90
CA ALA A 263 22.52 -4.74 2.89
C ALA A 263 21.93 -4.21 4.21
N SER A 264 20.98 -3.26 4.17
CA SER A 264 20.33 -2.71 5.37
C SER A 264 19.50 -3.77 6.11
N LEU A 265 18.79 -4.64 5.40
CA LEU A 265 18.13 -5.80 6.01
C LEU A 265 19.13 -6.79 6.62
N THR A 266 20.24 -7.06 5.93
CA THR A 266 21.31 -7.93 6.46
C THR A 266 21.90 -7.38 7.77
N GLU A 267 22.17 -6.07 7.83
CA GLU A 267 22.65 -5.38 9.03
C GLU A 267 21.64 -5.44 10.18
N SER A 268 20.36 -5.17 9.89
CA SER A 268 19.25 -5.26 10.86
C SER A 268 19.10 -6.66 11.47
N VAL A 269 19.11 -7.70 10.65
CA VAL A 269 18.98 -9.10 11.12
C VAL A 269 20.19 -9.55 11.95
N VAL A 270 21.40 -9.10 11.62
CA VAL A 270 22.61 -9.43 12.41
C VAL A 270 22.65 -8.66 13.73
N ALA A 271 22.27 -7.38 13.74
CA ALA A 271 22.29 -6.56 14.94
C ALA A 271 21.16 -6.93 15.93
N THR A 272 19.90 -6.72 15.54
CA THR A 272 18.73 -6.85 16.42
C THR A 272 17.92 -8.12 16.19
N GLY A 273 18.09 -8.77 15.03
CA GLY A 273 17.28 -9.91 14.60
C GLY A 273 16.03 -9.52 13.81
N ASP A 274 15.91 -8.25 13.39
CA ASP A 274 14.70 -7.72 12.76
C ASP A 274 14.73 -7.76 11.22
N LEU A 275 13.77 -8.45 10.60
CA LEU A 275 13.38 -8.24 9.21
C LEU A 275 12.27 -7.16 9.17
N GLY A 276 12.61 -5.97 8.64
CA GLY A 276 11.73 -4.80 8.63
C GLY A 276 11.16 -4.47 7.24
N GLY A 277 9.83 -4.36 7.13
CA GLY A 277 9.12 -3.94 5.92
C GLY A 277 8.19 -2.76 6.18
N ALA A 278 7.67 -2.14 5.13
CA ALA A 278 6.62 -1.13 5.24
C ALA A 278 5.73 -1.12 4.00
N LEU A 279 4.44 -0.84 4.18
CA LEU A 279 3.43 -0.73 3.12
C LEU A 279 2.88 0.69 3.08
N ARG A 280 2.90 1.30 1.91
CA ARG A 280 2.21 2.56 1.63
C ARG A 280 0.82 2.25 1.08
N ILE A 281 -0.21 2.62 1.85
CA ILE A 281 -1.61 2.49 1.46
C ILE A 281 -2.15 3.88 1.08
N PRO A 282 -2.74 4.06 -0.11
CA PRO A 282 -3.38 5.31 -0.50
C PRO A 282 -4.45 5.77 0.51
N ASN A 283 -4.51 7.07 0.78
CA ASN A 283 -5.44 7.73 1.70
C ASN A 283 -5.37 7.30 3.19
N ALA A 284 -4.50 6.36 3.56
CA ALA A 284 -4.20 6.06 4.96
C ALA A 284 -3.42 7.21 5.63
N ILE A 285 -3.49 7.30 6.95
CA ILE A 285 -2.81 8.34 7.76
C ILE A 285 -1.28 8.31 7.67
N GLY A 286 -0.70 7.19 7.24
CA GLY A 286 0.72 6.90 7.23
C GLY A 286 0.99 5.49 6.69
N PRO A 287 2.25 5.10 6.53
CA PRO A 287 2.62 3.74 6.15
C PRO A 287 2.41 2.74 7.29
N VAL A 288 2.01 1.51 6.95
CA VAL A 288 1.97 0.39 7.90
C VAL A 288 3.35 -0.27 7.91
N HIS A 289 4.04 -0.22 9.04
CA HIS A 289 5.34 -0.86 9.22
C HIS A 289 5.16 -2.30 9.73
N LEU A 290 5.91 -3.25 9.15
CA LEU A 290 6.03 -4.63 9.62
C LEU A 290 7.43 -4.84 10.20
N THR A 291 7.54 -5.58 11.29
CA THR A 291 8.84 -6.02 11.83
C THR A 291 8.72 -7.44 12.35
N ALA A 292 9.41 -8.39 11.70
CA ALA A 292 9.55 -9.76 12.18
C ALA A 292 10.87 -9.89 12.95
N ASN A 293 10.80 -9.91 14.28
CA ASN A 293 11.96 -10.14 15.13
C ASN A 293 12.18 -11.64 15.28
N LEU A 294 13.19 -12.16 14.58
CA LEU A 294 13.49 -13.59 14.52
C LEU A 294 14.05 -14.13 15.84
N ARG A 295 14.64 -13.26 16.69
CA ARG A 295 15.23 -13.62 17.99
C ARG A 295 14.16 -13.75 19.08
N ALA A 296 13.15 -12.89 19.07
CA ALA A 296 11.99 -12.94 19.97
C ALA A 296 10.89 -13.90 19.49
N GLY A 297 10.92 -14.32 18.22
CA GLY A 297 9.88 -15.15 17.63
C GLY A 297 8.54 -14.41 17.49
N GLN A 298 8.57 -13.12 17.15
CA GLN A 298 7.41 -12.24 17.11
C GLN A 298 7.35 -11.42 15.82
N ILE A 299 6.14 -11.15 15.34
CA ILE A 299 5.87 -10.22 14.24
C ILE A 299 5.04 -9.07 14.79
N THR A 300 5.45 -7.83 14.49
CA THR A 300 4.73 -6.61 14.88
C THR A 300 4.34 -5.81 13.65
N CYS A 301 3.04 -5.49 13.52
CA CYS A 301 2.57 -4.40 12.67
C CYS A 301 2.47 -3.13 13.52
N HIS A 302 2.86 -1.97 12.98
CA HIS A 302 2.60 -0.68 13.63
C HIS A 302 2.35 0.45 12.64
N ILE A 303 1.72 1.52 13.13
CA ILE A 303 1.53 2.78 12.40
C ILE A 303 1.70 3.96 13.36
N ASP A 304 2.34 5.02 12.87
CA ASP A 304 2.56 6.26 13.61
C ASP A 304 1.53 7.33 13.19
N ILE A 305 0.99 8.06 14.17
CA ILE A 305 -0.06 9.07 13.98
C ILE A 305 0.32 10.37 14.71
N GLU A 306 0.21 11.52 14.04
CA GLU A 306 0.39 12.83 14.71
C GLU A 306 -0.71 13.02 15.78
N ALA A 307 -0.32 13.51 16.95
CA ALA A 307 -1.27 13.88 17.98
C ALA A 307 -1.97 15.20 17.61
N PRO A 308 -3.22 15.44 18.06
CA PRO A 308 -3.90 16.72 17.88
C PRO A 308 -3.04 17.89 18.39
N LYS A 309 -2.97 18.98 17.62
CA LYS A 309 -2.16 20.16 17.98
C LYS A 309 -2.82 21.04 19.05
N GLU A 310 -4.05 20.69 19.43
CA GLU A 310 -4.89 21.38 20.41
C GLU A 310 -5.28 20.43 21.56
N GLY A 311 -5.77 21.01 22.67
CA GLY A 311 -6.23 20.27 23.84
C GLY A 311 -5.11 19.74 24.74
N ARG A 312 -5.49 19.21 25.92
CA ARG A 312 -4.57 18.65 26.93
C ARG A 312 -4.11 17.26 26.52
N SER A 313 -2.99 16.76 27.06
CA SER A 313 -2.47 15.42 26.76
C SER A 313 -3.50 14.30 26.97
N THR A 314 -4.33 14.36 28.02
CA THR A 314 -5.46 13.44 28.24
C THR A 314 -6.53 13.53 27.15
N THR A 315 -6.79 14.72 26.61
CA THR A 315 -7.70 14.94 25.46
C THR A 315 -7.16 14.26 24.20
N ARG A 316 -5.83 14.33 23.97
CA ARG A 316 -5.15 13.71 22.82
C ARG A 316 -5.16 12.19 22.90
N VAL A 317 -4.89 11.59 24.06
CA VAL A 317 -5.02 10.14 24.27
C VAL A 317 -6.48 9.70 24.03
N ASN A 318 -7.45 10.39 24.63
CA ASN A 318 -8.87 10.08 24.44
C ASN A 318 -9.34 10.27 22.99
N TRP A 319 -8.70 11.13 22.19
CA TRP A 319 -8.99 11.26 20.75
C TRP A 319 -8.52 10.02 19.96
N LEU A 320 -7.40 9.41 20.33
CA LEU A 320 -6.93 8.16 19.73
C LEU A 320 -7.79 6.96 20.16
N VAL A 321 -8.06 6.81 21.47
CA VAL A 321 -8.86 5.70 22.03
C VAL A 321 -10.27 5.65 21.41
N ARG A 322 -10.88 6.79 21.10
CA ARG A 322 -12.19 6.86 20.42
C ARG A 322 -12.20 6.35 18.97
N GLN A 323 -11.04 6.26 18.32
CA GLN A 323 -10.88 5.68 16.98
C GLN A 323 -10.58 4.17 17.08
N LEU A 324 -9.77 3.79 18.07
CA LEU A 324 -9.43 2.40 18.41
C LEU A 324 -10.57 1.65 19.12
N LYS A 325 -11.81 1.73 18.61
CA LYS A 325 -12.98 1.02 19.17
C LYS A 325 -13.04 -0.44 18.75
N HIS A 326 -12.77 -0.72 17.47
CA HIS A 326 -12.78 -2.07 16.90
C HIS A 326 -11.46 -2.81 17.15
N ALA A 327 -10.40 -2.06 17.47
CA ALA A 327 -9.08 -2.59 17.80
C ALA A 327 -9.12 -3.58 19.00
N PRO A 328 -8.50 -4.77 18.87
CA PRO A 328 -8.31 -5.73 19.95
C PRO A 328 -7.57 -5.19 21.18
N ALA A 329 -7.78 -5.83 22.33
CA ALA A 329 -7.23 -5.39 23.62
C ALA A 329 -5.70 -5.54 23.73
N ASP A 330 -5.12 -6.48 22.97
CA ASP A 330 -3.68 -6.75 22.84
C ASP A 330 -2.91 -5.71 22.00
N VAL A 331 -3.61 -4.75 21.37
CA VAL A 331 -2.97 -3.63 20.67
C VAL A 331 -2.22 -2.76 21.69
N ARG A 332 -0.91 -2.59 21.49
CA ARG A 332 -0.07 -1.66 22.26
C ARG A 332 -0.21 -0.24 21.70
N VAL A 333 -0.35 0.73 22.58
CA VAL A 333 -0.30 2.16 22.25
C VAL A 333 0.91 2.78 22.94
N GLU A 334 1.75 3.46 22.16
CA GLU A 334 2.93 4.19 22.66
C GLU A 334 2.73 5.69 22.41
N SER A 335 3.17 6.54 23.33
CA SER A 335 3.09 8.01 23.22
C SER A 335 4.48 8.64 23.15
N PHE A 336 4.65 9.66 22.31
CA PHE A 336 5.92 10.36 22.12
C PHE A 336 5.76 11.85 22.39
N VAL A 337 6.58 12.39 23.29
CA VAL A 337 6.58 13.82 23.66
C VAL A 337 7.43 14.67 22.71
N VAL A 338 7.06 15.94 22.55
CA VAL A 338 7.87 16.95 21.86
C VAL A 338 9.26 17.02 22.51
N ASN A 339 10.31 17.02 21.68
CA ASN A 339 11.72 16.96 22.08
C ASN A 339 12.06 15.78 23.01
N GLY A 340 11.32 14.67 22.90
CA GLY A 340 11.66 13.41 23.56
C GLY A 340 12.91 12.76 23.00
N ARG A 341 13.64 12.02 23.85
CA ARG A 341 14.71 11.09 23.46
C ARG A 341 14.47 9.80 24.23
N GLY A 342 14.52 8.65 23.54
CA GLY A 342 14.13 7.35 24.09
C GLY A 342 12.65 7.01 23.86
N ALA A 343 12.22 5.85 24.38
CA ALA A 343 10.82 5.45 24.39
C ALA A 343 10.00 6.34 25.34
N GLY A 344 8.74 6.61 25.00
CA GLY A 344 7.78 7.23 25.91
C GLY A 344 6.95 6.18 26.65
N ALA A 345 5.77 6.57 27.14
CA ALA A 345 4.86 5.62 27.77
C ALA A 345 4.30 4.64 26.74
N ALA A 346 4.21 3.37 27.11
CA ALA A 346 3.70 2.30 26.25
C ALA A 346 2.85 1.34 27.09
N GLU A 347 1.60 1.15 26.70
CA GLU A 347 0.62 0.34 27.43
C GLU A 347 -0.32 -0.43 26.49
N LEU A 348 -1.02 -1.44 27.01
CA LEU A 348 -2.05 -2.16 26.25
C LEU A 348 -3.35 -1.36 26.15
N LEU A 349 -4.07 -1.51 25.05
CA LEU A 349 -5.30 -0.78 24.79
C LEU A 349 -6.42 -1.10 25.80
N SER A 350 -6.38 -2.27 26.47
CA SER A 350 -7.18 -2.52 27.68
C SER A 350 -6.91 -1.48 28.77
N SER A 351 -5.65 -1.38 29.22
CA SER A 351 -5.21 -0.46 30.28
C SER A 351 -5.54 0.99 29.92
N VAL A 352 -5.27 1.39 28.68
CA VAL A 352 -5.47 2.77 28.18
C VAL A 352 -6.95 3.14 27.98
N ARG A 353 -7.84 2.16 27.83
CA ARG A 353 -9.31 2.38 27.84
C ARG A 353 -9.84 2.63 29.25
N GLU A 354 -9.23 2.03 30.26
CA GLU A 354 -9.59 2.19 31.68
C GLU A 354 -8.97 3.46 32.28
N ASP A 355 -7.65 3.66 32.11
CA ASP A 355 -6.96 4.89 32.48
C ASP A 355 -6.12 5.48 31.32
N PRO A 356 -6.64 6.51 30.61
CA PRO A 356 -5.90 7.29 29.63
C PRO A 356 -4.68 8.07 30.16
N ALA A 357 -4.50 8.21 31.49
CA ALA A 357 -3.36 8.91 32.08
C ALA A 357 -2.05 8.11 32.03
N LEU A 358 -2.12 6.78 31.93
CA LEU A 358 -0.94 5.89 31.82
C LEU A 358 0.00 6.27 30.67
N LEU A 359 -0.53 6.88 29.59
CA LEU A 359 0.26 7.35 28.45
C LEU A 359 0.90 8.74 28.62
N ILE A 360 0.94 9.29 29.84
CA ILE A 360 1.36 10.68 30.12
C ILE A 360 2.40 10.71 31.26
N LEU A 361 3.68 10.48 30.90
CA LEU A 361 4.80 10.51 31.86
C LEU A 361 5.03 11.90 32.51
N ASP A 362 4.81 12.97 31.75
CA ASP A 362 4.95 14.36 32.22
C ASP A 362 3.82 15.23 31.63
N PRO A 363 2.82 15.63 32.45
CA PRO A 363 1.73 16.50 32.00
C PRO A 363 2.16 17.89 31.49
N LYS A 364 3.40 18.33 31.75
CA LYS A 364 3.96 19.59 31.23
C LYS A 364 4.52 19.45 29.81
N ARG A 365 4.63 18.23 29.27
CA ARG A 365 5.18 17.97 27.94
C ARG A 365 4.09 17.58 26.96
N ASP A 366 4.01 18.35 25.88
CA ASP A 366 3.11 18.07 24.77
C ASP A 366 3.40 16.70 24.14
N LEU A 367 2.34 15.92 23.94
CA LEU A 367 2.38 14.74 23.08
C LEU A 367 2.45 15.19 21.62
N LYS A 368 3.47 14.72 20.90
CA LYS A 368 3.74 14.97 19.47
C LYS A 368 3.01 13.95 18.59
N SER A 369 3.11 12.68 18.95
CA SER A 369 2.61 11.56 18.13
C SER A 369 2.36 10.33 19.01
N PHE A 370 1.61 9.39 18.45
CA PHE A 370 1.42 8.05 19.01
C PHE A 370 1.89 7.00 18.02
N ARG A 371 2.24 5.82 18.53
CA ARG A 371 2.38 4.59 17.74
C ARG A 371 1.30 3.63 18.18
N VAL A 372 0.57 3.06 17.24
CA VAL A 372 -0.34 1.95 17.49
C VAL A 372 0.30 0.71 16.89
N ALA A 373 0.49 -0.32 17.71
CA ALA A 373 1.21 -1.54 17.34
C ALA A 373 0.45 -2.79 17.77
N ARG A 374 0.52 -3.85 16.96
CA ARG A 374 0.00 -5.18 17.31
C ARG A 374 1.09 -6.21 17.08
N THR A 375 1.39 -6.99 18.12
CA THR A 375 2.44 -8.00 18.11
C THR A 375 1.83 -9.38 18.28
N VAL A 376 2.20 -10.33 17.42
CA VAL A 376 1.75 -11.73 17.47
C VAL A 376 2.93 -12.69 17.41
N SER A 377 2.75 -13.91 17.88
CA SER A 377 3.74 -14.98 17.77
C SER A 377 4.02 -15.33 16.31
N MET A 378 5.30 -15.37 15.95
CA MET A 378 5.75 -15.68 14.60
C MET A 378 5.57 -17.17 14.27
N GLY A 379 5.04 -17.47 13.09
CA GLY A 379 4.94 -18.84 12.62
C GLY A 379 6.30 -19.50 12.41
N ALA A 380 6.43 -20.77 12.82
CA ALA A 380 7.70 -21.48 12.88
C ALA A 380 8.09 -22.21 11.58
N LYS A 381 7.21 -22.29 10.58
CA LYS A 381 7.46 -22.98 9.30
C LYS A 381 7.67 -21.98 8.15
N GLY A 382 8.54 -22.32 7.20
CA GLY A 382 8.83 -21.46 6.04
C GLY A 382 7.70 -21.41 5.02
N GLY A 383 7.00 -22.52 4.81
CA GLY A 383 5.87 -22.62 3.88
C GLY A 383 4.50 -22.65 4.53
N ARG A 384 3.47 -22.31 3.72
CA ARG A 384 2.05 -22.10 4.09
C ARG A 384 1.43 -23.22 4.93
N GLY A 385 0.37 -22.87 5.66
CA GLY A 385 -0.42 -23.75 6.53
C GLY A 385 -0.26 -23.40 8.02
N ARG A 386 -1.10 -24.00 8.87
CA ARG A 386 -1.18 -23.69 10.32
C ARG A 386 0.21 -23.64 10.98
N GLY A 387 0.59 -22.44 11.44
CA GLY A 387 1.89 -22.16 12.06
C GLY A 387 3.01 -21.79 11.07
N SER A 388 2.68 -21.36 9.86
CA SER A 388 3.64 -20.80 8.90
C SER A 388 3.97 -19.33 9.20
N PHE A 389 5.19 -18.92 8.85
CA PHE A 389 5.62 -17.53 8.88
C PHE A 389 4.76 -16.67 7.93
N ILE A 390 4.57 -17.16 6.70
CA ILE A 390 3.85 -16.47 5.62
C ILE A 390 2.44 -16.07 6.06
N ASP A 391 1.65 -17.03 6.54
CA ASP A 391 0.26 -16.76 6.94
C ASP A 391 0.25 -15.84 8.18
N SER A 392 1.17 -16.03 9.14
CA SER A 392 1.28 -15.13 10.31
C SER A 392 1.71 -13.69 9.98
N VAL A 393 2.30 -13.44 8.81
CA VAL A 393 2.54 -12.09 8.27
C VAL A 393 1.29 -11.54 7.59
N LEU A 394 0.62 -12.35 6.75
CA LEU A 394 -0.56 -11.93 5.98
C LEU A 394 -1.77 -11.67 6.89
N ASP A 395 -2.09 -12.61 7.79
CA ASP A 395 -3.17 -12.48 8.78
C ASP A 395 -2.97 -11.25 9.68
N LEU A 396 -1.72 -10.92 10.03
CA LEU A 396 -1.40 -9.74 10.82
C LEU A 396 -1.56 -8.45 10.02
N ILE A 397 -1.18 -8.41 8.74
CA ILE A 397 -1.32 -7.22 7.89
C ILE A 397 -2.79 -6.94 7.61
N ASP A 398 -3.54 -7.93 7.13
CA ASP A 398 -4.96 -7.79 6.79
C ASP A 398 -5.78 -7.49 8.07
N GLY A 399 -5.50 -8.21 9.16
CA GLY A 399 -6.14 -8.00 10.46
C GLY A 399 -5.79 -6.65 11.11
N PHE A 400 -4.53 -6.20 11.07
CA PHE A 400 -4.17 -4.87 11.56
C PHE A 400 -4.76 -3.75 10.70
N TYR A 401 -4.89 -3.96 9.38
CA TYR A 401 -5.58 -2.99 8.53
C TYR A 401 -7.06 -2.84 8.91
N GLY A 402 -7.77 -3.97 9.02
CA GLY A 402 -9.19 -4.01 9.36
C GLY A 402 -9.52 -3.55 10.78
N ASP A 403 -8.76 -4.01 11.78
CA ASP A 403 -9.02 -3.72 13.19
C ASP A 403 -8.58 -2.30 13.61
N VAL A 404 -7.57 -1.74 12.94
CA VAL A 404 -6.89 -0.49 13.35
C VAL A 404 -6.86 0.53 12.22
N VAL A 405 -6.14 0.26 11.13
CA VAL A 405 -5.70 1.31 10.18
C VAL A 405 -6.89 1.99 9.49
N GLN A 406 -7.90 1.25 9.05
CA GLN A 406 -9.07 1.82 8.37
C GLN A 406 -9.93 2.73 9.26
N HIS A 407 -9.75 2.67 10.59
CA HIS A 407 -10.50 3.47 11.56
C HIS A 407 -9.75 4.74 12.01
N LEU A 408 -8.45 4.84 11.72
CA LEU A 408 -7.63 6.01 12.06
C LEU A 408 -7.82 7.15 11.05
N LYS A 409 -7.95 8.37 11.57
CA LYS A 409 -8.06 9.61 10.79
C LYS A 409 -7.06 10.64 11.33
N GLY A 410 -6.33 11.30 10.43
CA GLY A 410 -5.41 12.36 10.81
C GLY A 410 -6.16 13.52 11.46
N TRP A 411 -5.58 14.15 12.48
CA TRP A 411 -6.19 15.33 13.09
C TRP A 411 -6.15 16.53 12.12
N THR A 412 -7.30 17.16 11.94
CA THR A 412 -7.45 18.41 11.19
C THR A 412 -7.90 19.53 12.14
N ALA A 413 -7.37 20.73 11.93
CA ALA A 413 -7.77 21.92 12.68
C ALA A 413 -9.24 22.28 12.38
N ALA A 414 -9.93 22.84 13.37
CA ALA A 414 -11.29 23.34 13.17
C ALA A 414 -11.27 24.54 12.18
N PRO A 415 -12.22 24.63 11.23
CA PRO A 415 -12.34 25.80 10.37
C PRO A 415 -12.48 27.09 11.20
N PRO A 416 -11.80 28.20 10.83
CA PRO A 416 -11.95 29.47 11.52
C PRO A 416 -13.41 29.90 11.54
N LYS A 417 -13.96 30.12 12.74
CA LYS A 417 -15.31 30.69 12.88
C LYS A 417 -15.29 32.13 12.35
N LEU A 418 -16.30 32.47 11.55
CA LEU A 418 -16.61 33.88 11.31
C LEU A 418 -16.89 34.55 12.66
N ARG A 419 -16.46 35.81 12.81
CA ARG A 419 -16.91 36.62 13.94
C ARG A 419 -18.41 36.85 13.76
N GLU A 420 -19.20 36.41 14.73
CA GLU A 420 -20.58 36.86 14.85
C GLU A 420 -20.56 38.40 14.95
N PRO A 421 -21.39 39.11 14.17
CA PRO A 421 -21.44 40.56 14.27
C PRO A 421 -21.90 40.92 15.68
N GLU A 422 -21.09 41.73 16.37
CA GLU A 422 -21.42 42.26 17.69
C GLU A 422 -22.82 42.91 17.60
N PRO A 423 -23.78 42.52 18.47
CA PRO A 423 -25.17 42.91 18.30
C PRO A 423 -25.26 44.43 18.39
N ALA A 424 -25.60 45.06 17.25
CA ALA A 424 -25.67 46.50 17.15
C ALA A 424 -26.57 47.03 18.28
N PRO A 425 -26.11 48.03 19.07
CA PRO A 425 -26.84 48.49 20.23
C PRO A 425 -28.24 48.90 19.78
N ILE A 426 -29.26 48.27 20.38
CA ILE A 426 -30.65 48.49 19.99
C ILE A 426 -30.99 49.94 20.29
N ALA A 427 -30.93 50.78 19.27
CA ALA A 427 -31.43 52.13 19.30
C ALA A 427 -32.94 52.04 19.49
N LEU A 428 -33.38 52.13 20.76
CA LEU A 428 -34.78 52.21 21.12
C LEU A 428 -35.41 53.33 20.28
N PRO A 429 -36.40 53.03 19.43
CA PRO A 429 -37.05 54.09 18.65
C PRO A 429 -37.67 55.08 19.64
N PRO A 430 -37.49 56.40 19.46
CA PRO A 430 -38.12 57.39 20.33
C PRO A 430 -39.63 57.17 20.30
N ALA A 431 -40.27 57.18 21.47
CA ALA A 431 -41.67 56.82 21.62
C ALA A 431 -42.58 57.82 20.89
N LEU A 432 -42.93 57.49 19.64
CA LEU A 432 -43.94 58.20 18.86
C LEU A 432 -45.32 57.81 19.38
N ASN A 433 -45.75 58.48 20.45
CA ASN A 433 -47.07 58.31 21.06
C ASN A 433 -48.17 58.51 20.00
N SER A 434 -48.94 57.46 19.72
CA SER A 434 -49.97 57.47 18.68
C SER A 434 -51.18 58.30 19.10
N THR A 435 -51.24 59.56 18.70
CA THR A 435 -52.34 60.50 18.98
C THR A 435 -53.50 60.38 17.97
N ALA A 436 -53.95 59.14 17.76
CA ALA A 436 -55.14 58.75 16.99
C ALA A 436 -55.52 57.30 17.39
N LEU A 437 -56.77 56.94 17.68
CA LEU A 437 -58.06 57.66 17.71
C LEU A 437 -58.99 56.93 18.71
N SER A 438 -59.83 57.64 19.47
CA SER A 438 -61.26 57.33 19.66
C SER A 438 -61.92 58.34 20.61
N SER A 439 -63.24 58.50 20.53
CA SER A 439 -64.05 59.34 21.40
C SER A 439 -65.16 58.52 22.07
N GLN A 440 -65.01 58.16 23.33
CA GLN A 440 -66.09 57.85 24.29
C GLN A 440 -65.51 57.61 25.69
N ASP A 441 -66.14 58.22 26.71
CA ASP A 441 -66.14 57.94 28.16
C ASP A 441 -64.77 57.80 28.90
N GLY A 442 -64.53 58.23 30.14
CA GLY A 442 -65.26 58.99 31.16
C GLY A 442 -64.25 59.41 32.27
N PRO A 443 -64.58 60.30 33.23
CA PRO A 443 -63.56 60.98 34.07
C PRO A 443 -63.20 60.29 35.40
N GLU A 444 -62.22 60.90 36.12
CA GLU A 444 -61.79 60.67 37.52
C GLU A 444 -60.85 59.45 37.77
N THR A 445 -59.78 59.50 38.60
CA THR A 445 -59.20 60.57 39.48
C THR A 445 -57.68 60.36 39.71
N ASP A 446 -56.98 61.38 40.25
CA ASP A 446 -55.54 61.43 40.52
C ASP A 446 -55.04 60.70 41.80
N SER A 447 -53.74 60.37 41.89
CA SER A 447 -52.79 60.95 42.89
C SER A 447 -51.42 60.22 43.00
N ASP A 448 -50.31 61.00 42.96
CA ASP A 448 -48.98 60.91 43.63
C ASP A 448 -48.26 59.56 43.94
N GLY A 449 -46.91 59.49 43.94
CA GLY A 449 -45.89 60.52 43.67
C GLY A 449 -44.41 60.10 43.87
N SER A 450 -43.52 61.08 43.70
CA SER A 450 -42.06 61.23 44.00
C SER A 450 -41.40 60.36 45.11
N SER A 451 -40.07 60.12 45.18
CA SER A 451 -38.86 60.30 44.31
C SER A 451 -37.65 59.56 44.98
N ASP A 452 -36.31 59.75 44.81
CA ASP A 452 -35.42 60.76 44.18
C ASP A 452 -33.96 60.24 43.95
N SER A 453 -33.02 61.15 43.62
CA SER A 453 -31.53 61.17 43.64
C SER A 453 -30.72 59.97 44.20
N ALA A 454 -29.59 59.47 43.65
CA ALA A 454 -28.54 59.94 42.72
C ALA A 454 -27.37 60.82 43.29
N SER A 455 -26.10 60.38 43.13
CA SER A 455 -24.91 61.24 42.89
C SER A 455 -23.59 60.47 42.65
N SER A 456 -22.86 60.82 41.59
CA SER A 456 -21.40 60.59 41.38
C SER A 456 -20.65 61.95 41.55
N PRO A 457 -19.30 62.13 41.39
CA PRO A 457 -18.54 61.87 40.14
C PRO A 457 -16.99 61.57 40.26
N THR A 458 -16.35 61.61 39.08
CA THR A 458 -14.95 61.48 38.58
C THR A 458 -13.92 62.54 39.09
N PRO A 459 -12.64 62.74 38.60
CA PRO A 459 -11.99 62.32 37.32
C PRO A 459 -10.46 61.93 37.24
N VAL A 460 -10.14 61.15 36.18
CA VAL A 460 -9.07 61.30 35.12
C VAL A 460 -7.66 61.87 35.41
N LEU A 461 -6.62 61.16 34.93
CA LEU A 461 -5.48 61.74 34.17
C LEU A 461 -4.85 60.71 33.20
N ALA A 462 -3.99 61.14 32.26
CA ALA A 462 -3.42 60.31 31.18
C ALA A 462 -2.00 60.76 30.77
N CYS A 463 -1.23 59.89 30.10
CA CYS A 463 -0.15 60.27 29.16
C CYS A 463 0.27 59.09 28.24
N ALA A 464 1.07 59.36 27.21
CA ALA A 464 1.53 58.40 26.19
C ALA A 464 3.08 58.37 26.08
N VAL A 465 3.64 57.48 25.25
CA VAL A 465 4.92 57.66 24.51
C VAL A 465 5.08 56.53 23.47
N GLU A 466 5.70 56.85 22.33
CA GLU A 466 6.02 55.92 21.22
C GLU A 466 7.45 55.35 21.31
N ASN A 467 7.72 54.21 20.67
CA ASN A 467 8.80 54.08 19.66
C ASN A 467 8.79 52.74 18.90
N ALA A 468 9.59 52.65 17.83
CA ALA A 468 9.61 51.53 16.87
C ALA A 468 11.06 51.12 16.47
N VAL A 469 11.20 50.38 15.35
CA VAL A 469 12.46 49.92 14.69
C VAL A 469 13.08 48.67 15.36
N ALA A 470 12.98 47.44 14.85
CA ALA A 470 13.37 46.82 13.56
C ALA A 470 14.80 46.17 13.60
N PRO A 471 15.13 45.17 12.75
CA PRO A 471 15.87 43.98 13.22
C PRO A 471 17.25 43.73 12.58
N VAL A 472 17.89 42.63 13.04
CA VAL A 472 18.83 41.76 12.30
C VAL A 472 18.38 40.31 12.49
#